data_AF-A0A1J5A8A5-F1
#
_entry.id   AF-A0A1J5A8A5-F1
#
_cell.length_a   1.000
_cell.length_b   1.000
_cell.length_c   1.000
_cell.angle_alpha   90.00
_cell.angle_beta   90.00
_cell.angle_gamma   90.00
#
_symmetry.space_group_name_H-M   'P 1'
#
loop_
_entity.id
_entity.type
_entity.pdbx_description
1 polymer ?
#
loop_
_entity_poly.entity_id
_entity_poly.type
_entity_poly.pdbx_seq_one_letter_code
_entity_poly.pdbx_strand_id
1 'polypeptide(L)'
;MRPVAGILLIIFGVSFPLGMLFWLNGRMKRTPALAPRQVGLLLAFNGVLPVGVIALGLGLISASAWDALAFRLVLLLSASATVVLLVTLWLTGRATRRTGGEDDG
;
A
#
# COMPACT_ATOMS: atom_id res chain seq x y z
N MET A 1 3.34 -12.91 22.51
CA MET A 1 3.91 -12.54 21.18
C MET A 1 2.84 -12.00 20.21
N ARG A 2 1.70 -12.67 20.02
CA ARG A 2 0.59 -12.20 19.13
C ARG A 2 0.10 -10.76 19.36
N PRO A 3 -0.19 -10.29 20.59
CA PRO A 3 -0.65 -8.92 20.80
C PRO A 3 0.43 -7.88 20.48
N VAL A 4 1.70 -8.18 20.77
CA VAL A 4 2.84 -7.31 20.42
C VAL A 4 2.95 -7.15 18.91
N ALA A 5 2.83 -8.25 18.14
CA ALA A 5 2.81 -8.19 16.68
C ALA A 5 1.62 -7.38 16.15
N GLY A 6 0.45 -7.51 16.77
CA GLY A 6 -0.72 -6.71 16.41
C GLY A 6 -0.53 -5.21 16.64
N ILE A 7 0.07 -4.83 17.77
CA ILE A 7 0.41 -3.43 18.07
C ILE A 7 1.42 -2.89 17.05
N LEU A 8 2.47 -3.66 16.73
CA LEU A 8 3.46 -3.27 15.74
C LEU A 8 2.84 -3.07 14.35
N LEU A 9 1.90 -3.92 13.95
CA LEU A 9 1.17 -3.76 12.69
C LEU A 9 0.32 -2.50 12.69
N ILE A 10 -0.37 -2.18 13.77
CA ILE A 10 -1.15 -0.94 13.87
C ILE A 10 -0.24 0.28 13.76
N ILE A 11 0.87 0.31 14.50
CA ILE A 11 1.87 1.39 14.41
C ILE A 11 2.38 1.52 12.98
N PHE A 12 2.75 0.40 12.35
CA PHE A 12 3.22 0.40 10.96
C PHE A 12 2.15 0.91 9.99
N GLY A 13 0.90 0.46 10.13
CA GLY A 13 -0.21 0.89 9.30
C GLY A 13 -0.48 2.40 9.39
N VAL A 14 -0.20 3.03 10.52
CA VAL A 14 -0.34 4.49 10.69
C VAL A 14 0.90 5.25 10.22
N SER A 15 2.10 4.77 10.53
CA SER A 15 3.35 5.48 10.22
C SER A 15 3.78 5.35 8.76
N PHE A 16 3.58 4.17 8.15
CA PHE A 16 3.93 3.92 6.76
C PHE A 16 3.33 4.93 5.78
N PRO A 17 2.02 5.25 5.83
CA PRO A 17 1.44 6.17 4.85
C PRO A 17 1.98 7.58 4.92
N LEU A 18 2.32 8.07 6.11
CA LEU A 18 2.97 9.36 6.31
C LEU A 18 4.37 9.40 5.67
N GLY A 19 5.16 8.34 5.88
CA GLY A 19 6.48 8.21 5.25
C GLY A 19 6.38 8.14 3.72
N MET A 20 5.40 7.41 3.20
CA MET A 20 5.14 7.28 1.76
C MET A 20 4.73 8.62 1.13
N LEU A 21 3.88 9.41 1.80
CA LEU A 21 3.51 10.77 1.38
C LEU A 21 4.73 11.70 1.32
N PHE A 22 5.59 11.66 2.33
CA PHE A 22 6.81 12.47 2.36
C PHE A 22 7.77 12.07 1.23
N TRP A 23 7.95 10.76 1.02
CA TRP A 23 8.76 10.24 -0.09
C TRP A 23 8.19 10.66 -1.46
N LEU A 24 6.87 10.55 -1.64
CA LEU A 24 6.20 10.93 -2.88
C LEU A 24 6.35 12.42 -3.18
N ASN A 25 6.18 13.27 -2.15
CA ASN A 25 6.46 14.70 -2.25
C ASN A 25 7.91 14.97 -2.67
N GLY A 26 8.87 14.25 -2.10
CA GLY A 26 10.27 14.32 -2.49
C GLY A 26 10.52 13.88 -3.94
N ARG A 27 9.81 12.85 -4.43
CA ARG A 27 9.93 12.36 -5.81
C ARG A 27 9.28 13.29 -6.83
N MET A 28 8.17 13.93 -6.50
CA MET A 28 7.53 14.92 -7.39
C MET A 28 8.40 16.16 -7.60
N LYS A 29 9.28 16.49 -6.63
CA LYS A 29 10.24 17.59 -6.74
C LYS A 29 11.50 17.26 -7.56
N ARG A 30 11.70 15.99 -7.96
CA ARG A 30 12.87 15.55 -8.73
C ARG A 30 12.49 15.35 -10.20
N THR A 31 13.41 15.69 -11.10
CA THR A 31 13.31 15.37 -12.52
C THR A 31 14.02 14.05 -12.84
N PRO A 32 13.44 13.16 -13.67
CA PRO A 32 12.08 13.24 -14.21
C PRO A 32 11.02 12.95 -13.12
N ALA A 33 9.94 13.72 -13.15
CA ALA A 33 8.82 13.54 -12.22
C ALA A 33 8.04 12.24 -12.54
N LEU A 34 7.36 11.68 -11.53
CA LEU A 34 6.49 10.52 -11.70
C LEU A 34 5.28 10.88 -12.59
N ALA A 35 4.87 9.94 -13.44
CA ALA A 35 3.67 10.13 -14.25
C ALA A 35 2.42 10.26 -13.34
N PRO A 36 1.43 11.11 -13.69
CA PRO A 36 0.23 11.32 -12.87
C PRO A 36 -0.50 10.01 -12.51
N ARG A 37 -0.52 9.06 -13.44
CA ARG A 37 -1.08 7.71 -13.22
C ARG A 37 -0.37 6.94 -12.11
N GLN A 38 0.96 7.01 -12.05
CA GLN A 38 1.75 6.36 -11.00
C GLN A 38 1.51 7.02 -9.64
N VAL A 39 1.41 8.36 -9.61
CA VAL A 39 1.07 9.11 -8.40
C VAL A 39 -0.30 8.70 -7.86
N GLY A 40 -1.33 8.63 -8.72
CA GLY A 40 -2.67 8.19 -8.32
C GLY A 40 -2.70 6.75 -7.80
N LEU A 41 -1.99 5.82 -8.44
CA LEU A 41 -1.88 4.44 -7.98
C LEU A 41 -1.16 4.32 -6.63
N LEU A 42 -0.09 5.10 -6.42
CA LEU A 42 0.62 5.16 -5.15
C LEU A 42 -0.28 5.74 -4.06
N LEU A 43 -1.07 6.77 -4.34
CA LEU A 43 -2.03 7.33 -3.39
C LEU A 43 -3.13 6.32 -3.03
N ALA A 44 -3.69 5.62 -4.02
CA ALA A 44 -4.68 4.58 -3.80
C ALA A 44 -4.11 3.43 -2.95
N PHE A 45 -2.90 2.99 -3.24
CA PHE A 45 -2.18 1.99 -2.44
C PHE A 45 -1.97 2.47 -1.01
N ASN A 46 -1.62 3.75 -0.86
CA ASN A 46 -1.41 4.38 0.45
C ASN A 46 -2.68 4.51 1.29
N GLY A 47 -3.87 4.48 0.67
CA GLY A 47 -5.14 4.43 1.40
C GLY A 47 -5.54 3.00 1.78
N VAL A 48 -5.40 2.06 0.86
CA VAL A 48 -5.92 0.69 1.02
C VAL A 48 -5.03 -0.18 1.91
N LEU A 49 -3.70 -0.11 1.73
CA LEU A 49 -2.76 -0.97 2.46
C LEU A 49 -2.83 -0.75 3.98
N PRO A 50 -2.80 0.49 4.52
CA PRO A 50 -2.95 0.74 5.95
C PRO A 50 -4.18 0.11 6.57
N VAL A 51 -5.32 0.16 5.87
CA VAL A 51 -6.60 -0.38 6.36
C VAL A 51 -6.48 -1.89 6.58
N GLY A 52 -5.92 -2.63 5.62
CA GLY A 52 -5.70 -4.07 5.75
C GLY A 52 -4.70 -4.43 6.86
N VAL A 53 -3.62 -3.66 6.97
CA VAL A 53 -2.60 -3.85 8.01
C VAL A 53 -3.16 -3.59 9.41
N ILE A 54 -3.92 -2.52 9.60
CA ILE A 54 -4.56 -2.17 10.88
C ILE A 54 -5.61 -3.22 11.24
N ALA A 55 -6.44 -3.65 10.26
CA ALA A 55 -7.40 -4.73 10.46
C ALA A 55 -6.70 -6.02 10.91
N LEU A 56 -5.61 -6.43 10.24
CA LEU A 56 -4.81 -7.58 10.67
C LEU A 56 -4.24 -7.42 12.08
N GLY A 57 -3.75 -6.24 12.42
CA GLY A 57 -3.26 -5.93 13.76
C GLY A 57 -4.34 -6.09 14.84
N LEU A 58 -5.54 -5.58 14.56
CA LEU A 58 -6.72 -5.74 15.43
C LEU A 58 -7.11 -7.22 15.59
N GLY A 59 -7.10 -8.01 14.51
CA GLY A 59 -7.38 -9.44 14.57
C GLY A 59 -6.33 -10.24 15.36
N LEU A 60 -5.09 -9.77 15.41
CA LEU A 60 -4.05 -10.39 16.23
C LEU A 60 -4.15 -10.05 17.72
N ILE A 61 -4.71 -8.89 18.04
CA ILE A 61 -4.95 -8.44 19.43
C ILE A 61 -6.24 -9.08 19.98
N SER A 62 -7.30 -9.12 19.17
CA SER A 62 -8.61 -9.60 19.60
C SER A 62 -9.09 -10.78 18.76
N ALA A 63 -9.25 -11.93 19.40
CA ALA A 63 -9.81 -13.11 18.75
C ALA A 63 -11.29 -12.90 18.35
N SER A 64 -12.07 -12.15 19.12
CA SER A 64 -13.48 -11.87 18.83
C SER A 64 -13.69 -10.98 17.61
N ALA A 65 -12.66 -10.23 17.18
CA ALA A 65 -12.72 -9.46 15.94
C ALA A 65 -12.96 -10.36 14.72
N TRP A 66 -12.48 -11.61 14.76
CA TRP A 66 -12.69 -12.56 13.68
C TRP A 66 -14.11 -13.08 13.58
N ASP A 67 -14.95 -12.97 14.61
CA ASP A 67 -16.34 -13.43 14.53
C ASP A 67 -17.24 -12.44 13.78
N ALA A 68 -16.79 -11.19 13.62
CA ALA A 68 -17.51 -10.19 12.86
C ALA A 68 -17.35 -10.41 11.33
N LEU A 69 -18.47 -10.65 10.65
CA LEU A 69 -18.51 -10.73 9.18
C LEU A 69 -17.92 -9.48 8.53
N ALA A 70 -18.27 -8.30 9.05
CA ALA A 70 -17.77 -7.02 8.57
C ALA A 70 -16.24 -6.94 8.61
N PHE A 71 -15.61 -7.45 9.68
CA PHE A 71 -14.16 -7.47 9.82
C PHE A 71 -13.51 -8.35 8.75
N ARG A 72 -14.04 -9.56 8.51
CA ARG A 72 -13.55 -10.47 7.46
C ARG A 72 -13.68 -9.85 6.06
N LEU A 73 -14.79 -9.17 5.78
CA LEU A 73 -15.01 -8.49 4.51
C LEU A 73 -14.01 -7.35 4.30
N VAL A 74 -13.80 -6.48 5.31
CA VAL A 74 -12.80 -5.41 5.23
C VAL A 74 -11.42 -5.98 4.95
N LEU A 75 -11.04 -7.06 5.63
CA LEU A 75 -9.73 -7.69 5.47
C LEU A 75 -9.56 -8.31 4.07
N LEU A 76 -10.60 -8.96 3.56
CA LEU A 76 -10.58 -9.58 2.22
C LEU A 76 -10.62 -8.53 1.09
N LEU A 77 -11.41 -7.48 1.24
CA LEU A 77 -11.50 -6.37 0.28
C LEU A 77 -10.20 -5.55 0.26
N SER A 78 -9.65 -5.23 1.43
CA SER A 78 -8.37 -4.52 1.51
C SER A 78 -7.24 -5.36 0.90
N ALA A 79 -7.14 -6.65 1.24
CA ALA A 79 -6.13 -7.54 0.66
C ALA A 79 -6.26 -7.64 -0.88
N SER A 80 -7.47 -7.85 -1.40
CA SER A 80 -7.69 -7.95 -2.84
C SER A 80 -7.36 -6.64 -3.56
N ALA A 81 -7.80 -5.49 -3.04
CA ALA A 81 -7.48 -4.19 -3.59
C ALA A 81 -5.97 -3.89 -3.54
N THR A 82 -5.28 -4.25 -2.46
CA THR A 82 -3.81 -4.14 -2.35
C THR A 82 -3.10 -4.94 -3.43
N VAL A 83 -3.51 -6.20 -3.67
CA VAL A 83 -2.92 -7.05 -4.71
C VAL A 83 -3.15 -6.45 -6.10
N VAL A 84 -4.38 -6.01 -6.39
CA VAL A 84 -4.72 -5.37 -7.67
C VAL A 84 -3.86 -4.12 -7.90
N LEU A 85 -3.69 -3.28 -6.88
CA LEU A 85 -2.87 -2.07 -6.95
C LEU A 85 -1.39 -2.40 -7.15
N LEU A 86 -0.86 -3.42 -6.46
CA LEU A 86 0.53 -3.88 -6.64
C LEU A 86 0.77 -4.40 -8.05
N VAL A 87 -0.12 -5.24 -8.58
CA VAL A 87 -0.03 -5.77 -9.95
C VAL A 87 -0.06 -4.60 -10.94
N THR A 88 -0.97 -3.64 -10.76
CA THR A 88 -1.08 -2.48 -11.63
C THR A 88 0.16 -1.60 -11.58
N LEU A 89 0.70 -1.34 -10.38
CA LEU A 89 1.96 -0.59 -10.20
C LEU A 89 3.14 -1.31 -10.85
N TRP A 90 3.23 -2.63 -10.71
CA TRP A 90 4.30 -3.44 -11.28
C TRP A 90 4.26 -3.46 -12.81
N LEU A 91 3.07 -3.64 -13.40
CA LEU A 91 2.88 -3.55 -14.84
C LEU A 91 3.22 -2.15 -15.37
N THR A 92 2.78 -1.11 -14.66
CA THR A 92 3.06 0.29 -15.04
C THR A 92 4.57 0.58 -14.95
N GLY A 93 5.25 0.13 -13.88
CA GLY A 93 6.69 0.32 -13.71
C GLY A 93 7.52 -0.46 -14.74
N ARG A 94 7.06 -1.64 -15.17
CA ARG A 94 7.69 -2.40 -16.27
C ARG A 94 7.55 -1.70 -17.62
N ALA A 95 6.37 -1.13 -17.89
CA ALA A 95 6.14 -0.38 -19.12
C ALA A 95 7.08 0.84 -19.24
N THR A 96 7.29 1.57 -18.14
CA THR A 96 8.18 2.74 -18.12
C THR A 96 9.67 2.38 -18.30
N ARG A 97 10.09 1.18 -17.86
CA ARG A 97 11.47 0.71 -18.07
C ARG A 97 11.76 0.27 -19.50
N ARG A 98 10.76 -0.23 -20.24
CA ARG A 98 10.96 -0.67 -21.63
C ARG A 98 11.16 0.51 -22.57
N THR A 99 10.40 1.59 -22.40
CA THR A 99 10.48 2.77 -23.28
C THR A 99 11.72 3.64 -23.05
N GLY A 100 12.43 3.48 -21.93
CA GLY A 100 13.64 4.26 -21.63
C GLY A 100 14.95 3.58 -22.03
N GLY A 101 14.90 2.46 -22.74
CA GLY A 101 16.09 1.70 -23.17
C GLY A 101 16.32 1.68 -24.68
N GLU A 102 15.53 2.43 -25.46
CA GLU A 102 15.53 2.38 -26.93
C GLU A 102 16.11 3.64 -27.60
N ASP A 103 16.58 4.62 -26.81
CA ASP A 103 17.15 5.90 -27.30
C ASP A 103 18.68 6.04 -27.09
N ASP A 104 19.39 4.99 -26.64
CA ASP A 104 20.86 5.00 -26.45
C ASP A 104 21.59 4.16 -27.53
N GLY A 105 21.23 4.35 -28.81
CA GLY A 105 21.85 3.68 -29.97
C GLY A 105 22.44 4.65 -30.98
#